data_AF-A0A257Q6E3-F1
#
_entry.id   AF-A0A257Q6E3-F1
#
_cell.length_a   1.000
_cell.length_b   1.000
_cell.length_c   1.000
_cell.angle_alpha   90.00
_cell.angle_beta   90.00
_cell.angle_gamma   90.00
#
_symmetry.space_group_name_H-M   'P 1'
#
loop_
_entity.id
_entity.type
_entity.pdbx_description
1 polymer ?
#
loop_
_entity_poly.entity_id
_entity_poly.type
_entity_poly.pdbx_seq_one_letter_code
_entity_poly.pdbx_strand_id
1 'polypeptide(L)'
;MNFYKHHLGDYDGATAHLTWLEDCAYRRILSVYYRREKPIHADEIYRITRAVSKPERAAVQAVLREFFYLNDSHWHQKRADEEIKAYQAQAATNKAIALKRYGHEP
;
A
#
# COMPACT_ATOMS: atom_id res chain seq x y z
N MET A 1 9.26 0.51 -5.24
CA MET A 1 9.90 0.15 -3.96
C MET A 1 10.09 -1.36 -3.98
N ASN A 2 11.32 -1.87 -3.90
CA ASN A 2 11.58 -3.32 -3.98
C ASN A 2 11.47 -4.02 -2.61
N PHE A 3 11.39 -3.25 -1.53
CA PHE A 3 11.36 -3.72 -0.15
C PHE A 3 10.47 -2.80 0.68
N TYR A 4 9.42 -3.34 1.30
CA TYR A 4 8.67 -2.65 2.35
C TYR A 4 8.84 -3.43 3.65
N LYS A 5 8.94 -2.73 4.78
CA LYS A 5 9.06 -3.37 6.08
C LYS A 5 7.69 -3.92 6.44
N HIS A 6 7.52 -5.23 6.30
CA HIS A 6 6.35 -5.90 6.85
C HIS A 6 6.54 -5.98 8.36
N HIS A 7 5.92 -5.07 9.10
CA HIS A 7 5.97 -5.06 10.56
C HIS A 7 5.11 -6.19 11.12
N LEU A 8 5.66 -7.41 11.09
CA LEU A 8 4.94 -8.67 11.40
C LEU A 8 4.25 -8.64 12.77
N GLY A 9 4.88 -8.04 13.80
CA GLY A 9 4.26 -7.92 15.12
C GLY A 9 3.04 -6.98 15.15
N ASP A 10 3.14 -5.84 14.48
CA ASP A 10 2.00 -4.91 14.34
C ASP A 10 0.90 -5.51 13.46
N TYR A 11 1.31 -6.25 12.43
CA TYR A 11 0.42 -6.97 11.52
C TYR A 11 -0.40 -8.01 12.27
N ASP A 12 0.26 -8.98 12.92
CA ASP A 12 -0.43 -10.08 13.62
C ASP A 12 -1.35 -9.53 14.71
N GLY A 13 -0.93 -8.49 15.44
CA GLY A 13 -1.78 -7.85 16.45
C GLY A 13 -3.02 -7.16 15.88
N ALA A 14 -2.89 -6.50 14.72
CA ALA A 14 -3.97 -5.75 14.09
C ALA A 14 -4.88 -6.59 13.20
N THR A 15 -4.45 -7.78 12.76
CA THR A 15 -5.21 -8.61 11.81
C THR A 15 -5.61 -9.97 12.35
N ALA A 16 -5.33 -10.29 13.62
CA ALA A 16 -5.64 -11.60 14.21
C ALA A 16 -7.12 -11.99 14.15
N HIS A 17 -8.04 -11.02 14.13
CA HIS A 17 -9.48 -11.26 14.04
C HIS A 17 -10.01 -11.43 12.62
N LEU A 18 -9.17 -11.18 11.60
CA LEU A 18 -9.60 -11.28 10.21
C LEU A 18 -9.87 -12.74 9.83
N THR A 19 -10.95 -12.95 9.10
CA THR A 19 -11.17 -14.22 8.41
C THR A 19 -10.14 -14.43 7.31
N TRP A 20 -10.00 -15.67 6.84
CA TRP A 20 -9.08 -16.00 5.73
C TRP A 20 -9.28 -15.12 4.48
N LEU A 21 -10.53 -14.79 4.14
CA LEU A 21 -10.83 -13.94 2.99
C LEU A 21 -10.43 -12.48 3.23
N GLU A 22 -10.63 -11.98 4.46
CA GLU A 22 -10.25 -10.61 4.84
C GLU A 22 -8.74 -10.47 4.90
N ASP A 23 -8.02 -11.43 5.49
CA ASP A 23 -6.55 -11.46 5.48
C ASP A 23 -6.01 -11.45 4.04
N CYS A 24 -6.57 -12.31 3.18
CA CYS A 24 -6.21 -12.34 1.76
C CYS A 24 -6.48 -11.00 1.08
N ALA A 25 -7.64 -10.38 1.30
CA ALA A 25 -7.97 -9.07 0.75
C ALA A 25 -6.97 -7.99 1.23
N TYR A 26 -6.72 -7.91 2.53
CA TYR A 26 -5.80 -6.95 3.13
C TYR A 26 -4.40 -7.04 2.53
N ARG A 27 -3.83 -8.25 2.49
CA ARG A 27 -2.48 -8.49 1.94
C ARG A 27 -2.38 -8.13 0.46
N ARG A 28 -3.43 -8.37 -0.32
CA ARG A 28 -3.44 -8.01 -1.75
C ARG A 28 -3.52 -6.51 -1.98
N ILE A 29 -4.38 -5.81 -1.23
CA ILE A 29 -4.49 -4.35 -1.31
C ILE A 29 -3.12 -3.74 -0.98
N LEU A 30 -2.51 -4.12 0.14
CA LEU A 30 -1.18 -3.62 0.54
C LEU A 30 -0.09 -3.96 -0.48
N SER A 31 -0.05 -5.19 -0.99
CA SER A 31 0.95 -5.58 -1.99
C SER A 31 0.90 -4.69 -3.23
N VAL A 32 -0.30 -4.34 -3.70
CA VAL A 32 -0.47 -3.44 -4.84
C VAL A 32 -0.13 -1.99 -4.46
N TYR A 33 -0.55 -1.55 -3.27
CA TYR A 33 -0.29 -0.22 -2.73
C TYR A 33 1.22 0.08 -2.69
N TYR A 34 2.02 -0.78 -2.05
CA TYR A 34 3.47 -0.62 -1.94
C TYR A 34 4.21 -0.82 -3.26
N ARG A 35 3.71 -1.71 -4.13
CA ARG A 35 4.30 -1.90 -5.47
C ARG A 35 4.13 -0.66 -6.34
N ARG A 36 2.94 -0.06 -6.31
CA ARG A 36 2.60 1.14 -7.09
C ARG A 36 3.07 2.43 -6.43
N GLU A 37 3.34 2.39 -5.13
CA GLU A 37 3.63 3.55 -4.28
C GLU A 37 2.54 4.63 -4.35
N LYS A 38 1.28 4.22 -4.52
CA LYS A 38 0.15 5.12 -4.78
C LYS A 38 -1.15 4.56 -4.20
N PRO A 39 -2.09 5.43 -3.81
CA PRO A 39 -3.41 5.02 -3.40
C PRO A 39 -4.17 4.37 -4.56
N ILE A 40 -5.18 3.56 -4.22
CA ILE A 40 -5.84 2.67 -5.16
C ILE A 40 -7.20 3.25 -5.54
N HIS A 41 -7.48 3.39 -6.84
CA HIS A 41 -8.77 3.93 -7.26
C HIS A 41 -9.93 3.00 -6.84
N ALA A 42 -11.06 3.56 -6.41
CA ALA A 42 -12.19 2.78 -5.91
C ALA A 42 -12.70 1.76 -6.95
N ASP A 43 -12.76 2.17 -8.22
CA ASP A 43 -13.26 1.31 -9.31
C ASP A 43 -12.37 0.10 -9.63
N GLU A 44 -11.09 0.12 -9.25
CA GLU A 44 -10.20 -1.00 -9.51
C GLU A 44 -10.06 -1.96 -8.32
N ILE A 45 -10.65 -1.66 -7.16
CA ILE A 45 -10.39 -2.39 -5.91
C ILE A 45 -10.68 -3.88 -6.02
N TYR A 46 -11.82 -4.26 -6.60
CA TYR A 46 -12.20 -5.66 -6.78
C TYR A 46 -11.35 -6.37 -7.83
N ARG A 47 -10.92 -5.65 -8.87
CA ARG A 47 -10.06 -6.19 -9.92
C ARG A 47 -8.68 -6.52 -9.38
N ILE A 48 -8.08 -5.63 -8.59
CA ILE A 48 -6.74 -5.84 -8.05
C ILE A 48 -6.70 -6.90 -6.93
N THR A 49 -7.78 -7.00 -6.15
CA THR A 49 -7.96 -8.03 -5.11
C THR A 49 -8.44 -9.36 -5.70
N ARG A 50 -8.79 -9.38 -7.00
CA ARG A 50 -9.44 -10.48 -7.72
C ARG A 50 -10.67 -11.04 -7.00
N ALA A 51 -11.41 -10.17 -6.32
CA ALA A 51 -12.64 -10.53 -5.63
C ALA A 51 -13.80 -10.64 -6.63
N VAL A 52 -14.21 -11.86 -6.93
CA VAL A 52 -15.23 -12.15 -7.96
C VAL A 52 -16.56 -12.50 -7.31
N SER A 53 -16.52 -13.30 -6.24
CA SER A 53 -17.69 -13.77 -5.51
C SER A 53 -18.21 -12.75 -4.49
N LYS A 54 -19.48 -12.89 -4.08
CA LYS A 54 -20.09 -12.03 -3.04
C LYS A 54 -19.31 -12.05 -1.72
N PRO A 55 -18.88 -13.22 -1.17
CA PRO A 55 -18.09 -13.27 0.04
C PRO A 55 -16.74 -12.56 -0.07
N GLU A 56 -16.04 -12.72 -1.20
CA GLU A 56 -14.76 -12.03 -1.42
C GLU A 56 -14.94 -10.51 -1.47
N ARG A 57 -15.98 -10.01 -2.14
CA ARG A 57 -16.26 -8.57 -2.19
C ARG A 57 -16.65 -8.03 -0.81
N ALA A 58 -17.40 -8.80 -0.03
CA ALA A 58 -17.75 -8.44 1.34
C ALA A 58 -16.50 -8.34 2.23
N ALA A 59 -15.57 -9.28 2.12
CA ALA A 59 -14.28 -9.26 2.81
C ALA A 59 -13.43 -8.05 2.42
N VAL A 60 -13.32 -7.73 1.11
CA VAL A 60 -12.65 -6.52 0.64
C VAL A 60 -13.26 -5.27 1.27
N GLN A 61 -14.58 -5.18 1.32
CA GLN A 61 -15.27 -4.03 1.91
C GLN A 61 -15.08 -3.94 3.44
N ALA A 62 -15.04 -5.07 4.16
CA ALA A 62 -14.75 -5.08 5.60
C ALA A 62 -13.36 -4.52 5.88
N VAL A 63 -12.35 -5.03 5.16
CA VAL A 63 -10.97 -4.57 5.23
C VAL A 63 -10.83 -3.09 4.89
N LEU A 64 -11.48 -2.63 3.82
CA LEU A 64 -11.45 -1.21 3.42
C LEU A 64 -12.01 -0.30 4.52
N ARG A 65 -13.11 -0.69 5.17
CA ARG A 65 -13.71 0.09 6.25
C ARG A 65 -12.84 0.17 7.50
N GLU A 66 -12.08 -0.88 7.77
CA GLU A 66 -11.28 -0.97 8.99
C GLU A 66 -9.89 -0.33 8.85
N PHE A 67 -9.19 -0.61 7.76
CA PHE A 67 -7.77 -0.25 7.62
C PHE A 67 -7.50 0.89 6.64
N PHE A 68 -8.50 1.30 5.85
CA PHE A 68 -8.35 2.29 4.80
C PHE A 68 -9.38 3.42 4.96
N TYR A 69 -9.13 4.53 4.28
CA TYR A 69 -10.10 5.62 4.15
C TYR A 69 -10.20 6.06 2.69
N LEU A 70 -11.40 6.46 2.27
CA LEU A 70 -11.64 6.96 0.93
C LEU A 70 -11.38 8.46 0.88
N ASN A 71 -10.53 8.90 -0.05
CA ASN A 71 -10.27 10.31 -0.34
C ASN A 71 -10.18 10.49 -1.86
N ASP A 72 -10.87 11.47 -2.43
CA ASP A 72 -10.87 11.76 -3.87
C ASP A 72 -11.02 10.52 -4.77
N SER A 73 -11.97 9.63 -4.44
CA SER A 73 -12.21 8.36 -5.14
C SER A 73 -11.08 7.33 -5.05
N HIS A 74 -10.10 7.52 -4.17
CA HIS A 74 -9.01 6.60 -3.93
C HIS A 74 -9.01 6.09 -2.48
N TRP A 75 -8.67 4.81 -2.31
CA TRP A 75 -8.45 4.20 -1.02
C TRP A 75 -7.02 4.46 -0.56
N HIS A 76 -6.91 5.02 0.63
CA HIS A 76 -5.66 5.38 1.28
C HIS A 76 -5.43 4.57 2.55
N GLN A 77 -4.16 4.32 2.86
CA GLN A 77 -3.76 3.80 4.15
C GLN A 77 -2.71 4.73 4.75
N LYS A 78 -3.01 5.28 5.93
CA LYS A 78 -2.18 6.30 6.58
C LYS A 78 -0.71 5.88 6.71
N ARG A 79 -0.47 4.66 7.20
CA ARG A 79 0.87 4.12 7.40
C ARG A 79 1.62 3.95 6.08
N ALA A 80 1.01 3.33 5.07
CA ALA A 80 1.63 3.18 3.76
C ALA A 80 1.94 4.54 3.13
N ASP A 81 1.06 5.53 3.24
CA ASP A 81 1.29 6.89 2.74
C ASP A 81 2.50 7.56 3.40
N GLU A 82 2.62 7.44 4.73
CA GLU A 82 3.77 7.97 5.48
C GLU A 82 5.09 7.29 5.07
N GLU A 83 5.08 5.95 4.97
CA GLU A 83 6.26 5.16 4.58
C GLU A 83 6.70 5.45 3.13
N ILE A 84 5.75 5.52 2.19
CA ILE A 84 6.01 5.84 0.79
C ILE A 84 6.56 7.26 0.67
N LYS A 85 5.96 8.23 1.36
CA LYS A 85 6.43 9.63 1.35
C LYS A 85 7.87 9.74 1.85
N ALA A 86 8.20 9.04 2.95
CA ALA A 86 9.56 9.00 3.49
C ALA A 86 10.55 8.38 2.49
N TYR A 87 10.17 7.27 1.86
CA TYR A 87 11.00 6.61 0.84
C TYR A 87 11.25 7.51 -0.38
N GLN A 88 10.22 8.17 -0.90
CA GLN A 88 10.33 9.06 -2.06
C GLN A 88 11.18 10.31 -1.76
N ALA A 89 11.07 10.87 -0.55
CA ALA A 89 11.91 12.00 -0.12
C ALA A 89 13.41 11.61 -0.08
N GLN A 90 13.72 10.41 0.43
CA GLN A 90 15.08 9.89 0.44
C GLN A 90 15.59 9.61 -0.97
N ALA A 91 14.77 9.01 -1.83
CA ALA A 91 15.13 8.72 -3.22
C ALA A 91 15.42 10.00 -4.02
N ALA A 92 14.61 11.06 -3.83
CA ALA A 92 14.83 12.37 -4.45
C ALA A 92 16.17 13.00 -3.99
N THR A 93 16.46 12.94 -2.70
CA THR A 93 17.73 13.43 -2.13
C THR A 93 18.92 12.69 -2.73
N ASN A 94 18.85 11.36 -2.79
CA ASN A 94 19.91 10.52 -3.37
C ASN A 94 20.14 10.84 -4.86
N LYS A 95 19.05 11.06 -5.62
CA LYS A 95 19.13 11.45 -7.03
C LYS A 95 19.81 12.82 -7.21
N ALA A 96 19.48 13.79 -6.36
CA ALA A 96 20.12 15.11 -6.39
C ALA A 96 21.62 15.05 -6.05
N ILE A 97 22.01 14.24 -5.07
CA ILE A 97 23.43 14.00 -4.74
C ILE A 97 24.15 13.34 -5.91
N ALA A 98 23.56 12.33 -6.54
CA ALA A 98 24.15 11.67 -7.71
C ALA A 98 24.34 12.66 -8.88
N LEU A 99 23.34 13.49 -9.19
CA LEU A 99 23.45 14.48 -10.26
C LEU A 99 24.57 15.49 -10.00
N LYS A 100 24.75 15.94 -8.74
CA LYS A 100 25.86 16.82 -8.36
C LYS A 100 27.24 16.16 -8.48
N ARG A 101 27.32 14.83 -8.32
CA ARG A 101 28.57 14.07 -8.48
C ARG A 101 28.94 13.89 -9.95
N TYR A 102 27.97 13.65 -10.84
CA TYR A 102 28.22 13.47 -12.28
C TYR A 102 28.23 14.77 -13.10
N GLY A 103 27.78 15.90 -12.52
CA GLY A 103 27.87 17.23 -13.14
C GLY A 103 29.21 17.95 -12.92
N HIS A 104 30.19 17.27 -12.32
CA HIS A 104 31.54 17.78 -12.08
C HIS A 104 32.57 16.77 -12.59
N GLU A 105 32.56 16.50 -13.89
CA GLU A 105 33.72 15.94 -14.60
C GLU A 105 34.37 17.08 -15.42
N PRO A 106 35.66 17.38 -15.22
CA PRO A 106 36.46 18.27 -16.07
C PRO A 106 36.88 17.61 -17.40
#